data_AF-A0A6P7GQQ1-F1
#
_entry.id   AF-A0A6P7GQQ1-F1
#
_cell.length_a   1.000
_cell.length_b   1.000
_cell.length_c   1.000
_cell.angle_alpha   90.00
_cell.angle_beta   90.00
_cell.angle_gamma   90.00
#
_symmetry.space_group_name_H-M   'P 1'
#
loop_
_entity.id
_entity.type
_entity.pdbx_description
1 polymer ?
#
loop_
_entity_poly.entity_id
_entity_poly.type
_entity_poly.pdbx_seq_one_letter_code
_entity_poly.pdbx_strand_id
1 'polypeptide(L)'
;MSRLVEAPLLVLCVMWLVPISDASDQFRISKTGVSWVEAIQYCELNALQLVNIRDKEKNDAIAKFLLERSVVHPGEAIWTSGSKKTNDTTWRWLTGQEVIFTSWNTGEPNNKRGERTCISVYRSKSGVAVWDDVPCEANDIKYYPLCEKRICYL
;
A
#
# COMPACT_ATOMS: atom_id res chain seq x y z
N MET A 1 5.39 -41.55 -26.96
CA MET A 1 6.28 -40.53 -27.55
C MET A 1 5.39 -39.36 -27.99
N SER A 2 5.08 -38.46 -27.05
CA SER A 2 5.66 -37.11 -26.96
C SER A 2 5.27 -36.20 -28.12
N ARG A 3 4.34 -35.26 -27.86
CA ARG A 3 4.63 -33.82 -27.78
C ARG A 3 3.40 -33.05 -27.31
N LEU A 4 3.60 -32.36 -26.19
CA LEU A 4 2.79 -31.23 -25.74
C LEU A 4 2.92 -30.11 -26.78
N VAL A 5 1.82 -29.44 -27.12
CA VAL A 5 1.86 -28.12 -27.77
C VAL A 5 1.02 -27.19 -26.90
N GLU A 6 1.62 -26.04 -26.62
CA GLU A 6 1.32 -25.09 -25.55
C GLU A 6 0.00 -24.32 -25.73
N ALA A 7 -0.49 -23.81 -24.61
CA ALA A 7 -1.72 -23.04 -24.47
C ALA A 7 -1.66 -21.65 -25.13
N PRO A 8 -2.79 -21.11 -25.63
CA PRO A 8 -2.95 -19.69 -25.83
C PRO A 8 -3.43 -19.01 -24.53
N LEU A 9 -2.66 -17.99 -24.13
CA LEU A 9 -2.75 -17.09 -22.97
C LEU A 9 -4.07 -16.28 -22.83
N LEU A 10 -5.25 -16.90 -22.89
CA LEU A 10 -6.53 -16.16 -22.84
C LEU A 10 -7.60 -16.79 -21.92
N VAL A 11 -7.20 -17.40 -20.79
CA VAL A 11 -8.17 -17.90 -19.81
C VAL A 11 -7.73 -17.57 -18.39
N LEU A 12 -7.81 -16.30 -17.96
CA LEU A 12 -7.87 -15.94 -16.52
C LEU A 12 -8.54 -14.57 -16.28
N CYS A 13 -9.67 -14.26 -16.94
CA CYS A 13 -10.44 -13.06 -16.55
C CYS A 13 -11.97 -13.24 -16.56
N VAL A 14 -12.46 -14.48 -16.43
CA VAL A 14 -13.88 -14.73 -16.23
C VAL A 14 -14.09 -15.81 -15.17
N MET A 15 -14.16 -15.40 -13.91
CA MET A 15 -15.03 -16.06 -12.94
C MET A 15 -15.75 -14.98 -12.14
N TRP A 16 -17.05 -14.88 -12.41
CA TRP A 16 -18.02 -13.97 -11.84
C TRP A 16 -18.36 -14.33 -10.38
N LEU A 17 -18.80 -13.31 -9.62
CA LEU A 17 -19.61 -13.41 -8.39
C LEU A 17 -19.02 -14.14 -7.19
N VAL A 18 -17.83 -13.73 -6.74
CA VAL A 18 -17.54 -13.81 -5.30
C VAL A 18 -17.71 -12.40 -4.76
N PRO A 19 -18.72 -12.10 -3.91
CA PRO A 19 -18.69 -10.83 -3.18
C PRO A 19 -17.33 -10.77 -2.49
N ILE A 20 -16.60 -9.66 -2.61
CA ILE A 20 -15.29 -9.49 -1.96
C ILE A 20 -15.49 -9.81 -0.48
N SER A 21 -15.18 -11.05 -0.11
CA SER A 21 -15.59 -11.63 1.15
C SER A 21 -14.51 -11.24 2.12
N ASP A 22 -14.82 -10.22 2.90
CA ASP A 22 -14.02 -9.68 3.98
C ASP A 22 -12.80 -8.84 3.54
N ALA A 23 -12.62 -7.69 4.21
CA ALA A 23 -11.46 -6.80 3.98
C ALA A 23 -10.13 -7.52 4.26
N SER A 24 -10.17 -8.61 5.03
CA SER A 24 -9.05 -9.49 5.32
C SER A 24 -8.48 -10.21 4.09
N ASP A 25 -9.28 -10.40 3.03
CA ASP A 25 -8.84 -10.98 1.75
C ASP A 25 -8.28 -9.94 0.77
N GLN A 26 -8.43 -8.65 1.08
CA GLN A 26 -7.97 -7.55 0.24
C GLN A 26 -6.54 -7.11 0.59
N PHE A 27 -6.14 -7.24 1.86
CA PHE A 27 -4.86 -6.73 2.37
C PHE A 27 -3.97 -7.81 2.96
N ARG A 28 -2.66 -7.64 2.81
CA ARG A 28 -1.63 -8.45 3.46
C ARG A 28 -0.52 -7.57 3.98
N ILE A 29 -0.18 -7.72 5.25
CA ILE A 29 0.91 -6.96 5.88
C ILE A 29 2.11 -7.85 6.15
N SER A 30 3.31 -7.30 5.95
CA SER A 30 4.56 -7.96 6.33
C SER A 30 4.68 -8.07 7.85
N LYS A 31 5.45 -9.06 8.31
CA LYS A 31 5.87 -9.20 9.71
C LYS A 31 7.18 -8.47 10.02
N THR A 32 7.86 -7.96 9.00
CA THR A 32 9.15 -7.28 9.13
C THR A 32 9.11 -5.93 8.43
N GLY A 33 9.69 -4.93 9.08
CA GLY A 33 9.91 -3.62 8.50
C GLY A 33 11.05 -3.65 7.48
N VAL A 34 10.87 -2.95 6.36
CA VAL A 34 11.85 -2.83 5.27
C VAL A 34 11.87 -1.39 4.74
N SER A 35 12.84 -1.03 3.88
CA SER A 35 12.83 0.26 3.20
C SER A 35 11.66 0.37 2.22
N TRP A 36 11.34 1.57 1.76
CA TRP A 36 10.22 1.76 0.84
C TRP A 36 10.40 0.99 -0.48
N VAL A 37 11.62 0.96 -1.03
CA VAL A 37 11.93 0.20 -2.26
C VAL A 37 11.78 -1.31 -2.04
N GLU A 38 12.29 -1.82 -0.91
CA GLU A 38 12.11 -3.22 -0.52
C GLU A 38 10.63 -3.56 -0.27
N ALA A 39 9.81 -2.61 0.17
CA ALA A 39 8.38 -2.81 0.36
C ALA A 39 7.63 -3.05 -0.96
N ILE A 40 8.03 -2.33 -2.01
CA ILE A 40 7.53 -2.55 -3.37
C ILE A 40 7.86 -3.98 -3.79
N GLN A 41 9.13 -4.36 -3.71
CA GLN A 41 9.62 -5.69 -4.08
C GLN A 41 8.93 -6.80 -3.27
N TYR A 42 8.73 -6.59 -1.96
CA TYR A 42 8.05 -7.54 -1.09
C TYR A 42 6.63 -7.85 -1.60
N CYS A 43 5.86 -6.82 -1.94
CA CYS A 43 4.51 -7.04 -2.46
C CYS A 43 4.53 -7.71 -3.85
N GLU A 44 5.44 -7.30 -4.73
CA GLU A 44 5.56 -7.86 -6.08
C GLU A 44 5.94 -9.34 -6.07
N LEU A 45 6.90 -9.74 -5.24
CA LEU A 45 7.31 -11.14 -5.06
C LEU A 45 6.18 -12.04 -4.54
N ASN A 46 5.17 -11.44 -3.92
CA ASN A 46 3.97 -12.14 -3.44
C ASN A 46 2.78 -12.03 -4.41
N ALA A 47 3.01 -11.60 -5.67
CA ALA A 47 1.97 -11.35 -6.67
C ALA A 47 0.90 -10.33 -6.22
N LEU A 48 1.30 -9.38 -5.38
CA LEU A 48 0.49 -8.27 -4.88
C LEU A 48 1.05 -6.93 -5.40
N GLN A 49 0.47 -5.83 -4.95
CA GLN A 49 1.02 -4.49 -5.10
C GLN A 49 1.03 -3.78 -3.76
N LEU A 50 1.93 -2.81 -3.57
CA LEU A 50 1.91 -1.95 -2.40
C LEU A 50 0.64 -1.09 -2.41
N VAL A 51 -0.03 -0.94 -1.28
CA VAL A 51 -1.39 -0.38 -1.23
C VAL A 51 -1.43 1.07 -1.71
N ASN A 52 -2.46 1.43 -2.48
CA ASN A 52 -2.84 2.84 -2.71
C ASN A 52 -4.13 3.15 -1.93
N ILE A 53 -4.37 4.40 -1.55
CA ILE A 53 -5.57 4.76 -0.77
C ILE A 53 -6.37 5.82 -1.53
N ARG A 54 -7.39 5.37 -2.27
CA ARG A 54 -8.09 6.22 -3.25
C ARG A 54 -9.26 7.01 -2.67
N ASP A 55 -9.79 6.57 -1.54
CA ASP A 55 -10.97 7.12 -0.91
C ASP A 55 -11.01 6.81 0.59
N LYS A 56 -12.01 7.40 1.27
CA LYS A 56 -12.23 7.23 2.70
C LYS A 56 -12.58 5.78 3.06
N GLU A 57 -13.35 5.09 2.22
CA GLU A 57 -13.79 3.72 2.49
C GLU A 57 -12.59 2.77 2.59
N LYS A 58 -11.64 2.86 1.65
CA LYS A 58 -10.39 2.10 1.70
C LYS A 58 -9.53 2.47 2.89
N ASN A 59 -9.46 3.75 3.26
CA ASN A 59 -8.72 4.20 4.44
C ASN A 59 -9.30 3.61 5.74
N ASP A 60 -10.63 3.60 5.87
CA ASP A 60 -11.33 3.01 7.01
C ASP A 60 -11.14 1.47 7.04
N ALA A 61 -11.18 0.82 5.88
CA ALA A 61 -10.93 -0.62 5.75
C ALA A 61 -9.51 -1.00 6.19
N ILE A 62 -8.50 -0.19 5.84
CA ILE A 62 -7.13 -0.36 6.34
C ILE A 62 -7.10 -0.21 7.87
N ALA A 63 -7.74 0.82 8.42
CA ALA A 63 -7.77 1.02 9.88
C ALA A 63 -8.40 -0.17 10.63
N LYS A 64 -9.44 -0.78 10.07
CA LYS A 64 -10.06 -2.00 10.58
C LYS A 64 -9.11 -3.21 10.46
N PHE A 65 -8.51 -3.43 9.30
CA PHE A 65 -7.57 -4.52 9.07
C PHE A 65 -6.38 -4.48 10.04
N LEU A 66 -5.84 -3.28 10.31
CA LEU A 66 -4.72 -3.10 11.24
C LEU A 66 -5.10 -3.38 12.69
N LEU A 67 -6.35 -3.12 13.08
CA LEU A 67 -6.86 -3.48 14.40
C LEU A 67 -6.89 -5.01 14.58
N GLU A 68 -7.39 -5.73 13.57
CA GLU A 68 -7.66 -7.17 13.67
C GLU A 68 -6.40 -8.04 13.63
N ARG A 69 -5.40 -7.65 12.84
CA ARG A 69 -4.23 -8.53 12.63
C ARG A 69 -3.23 -8.53 13.77
N SER A 70 -3.20 -7.52 14.64
CA SER A 70 -2.27 -7.41 15.79
C SER A 70 -0.78 -7.65 15.44
N VAL A 71 -0.42 -7.60 14.15
CA VAL A 71 0.98 -7.74 13.67
C VAL A 71 1.74 -6.44 13.89
N VAL A 72 1.02 -5.33 13.95
CA VAL A 72 1.54 -3.98 14.05
C VAL A 72 0.85 -3.30 15.23
N HIS A 73 1.64 -2.90 16.22
CA HIS A 73 1.13 -2.18 17.39
C HIS A 73 0.60 -0.80 16.98
N PRO A 74 -0.39 -0.25 17.71
CA PRO A 74 -0.85 1.11 17.45
C PRO A 74 0.31 2.11 17.46
N GLY A 75 0.44 2.91 16.40
CA GLY A 75 1.53 3.87 16.22
C GLY A 75 2.74 3.36 15.44
N GLU A 76 2.83 2.07 15.12
CA GLU A 76 3.86 1.59 14.19
C GLU A 76 3.48 1.94 12.74
N ALA A 77 4.47 2.45 12.01
CA ALA A 77 4.31 2.96 10.66
C ALA A 77 4.38 1.86 9.59
N ILE A 78 3.64 2.08 8.52
CA ILE A 78 3.35 1.10 7.48
C ILE A 78 3.54 1.78 6.13
N TRP A 79 4.21 1.10 5.20
CA TRP A 79 4.41 1.63 3.86
C TRP A 79 3.19 1.53 2.97
N THR A 80 2.96 2.60 2.20
CA THR A 80 2.02 2.63 1.07
C THR A 80 2.78 2.92 -0.23
N SER A 81 2.09 2.80 -1.36
CA SER A 81 2.63 3.16 -2.68
C SER A 81 2.69 4.66 -2.97
N GLY A 82 2.26 5.50 -2.03
CA GLY A 82 2.22 6.94 -2.22
C GLY A 82 3.62 7.53 -2.15
N SER A 83 3.98 8.35 -3.14
CA SER A 83 5.24 9.08 -3.13
C SER A 83 5.14 10.41 -3.86
N LYS A 84 6.12 11.26 -3.60
CA LYS A 84 6.29 12.55 -4.25
C LYS A 84 7.77 12.74 -4.57
N LYS A 85 8.06 13.22 -5.78
CA LYS A 85 9.43 13.48 -6.21
C LYS A 85 9.98 14.74 -5.53
N THR A 86 11.30 14.83 -5.46
CA THR A 86 12.02 16.06 -5.08
C THR A 86 11.48 17.25 -5.89
N ASN A 87 11.15 18.35 -5.21
CA ASN A 87 10.58 19.57 -5.79
C ASN A 87 9.22 19.41 -6.51
N ASP A 88 8.53 18.28 -6.35
CA ASP A 88 7.16 18.12 -6.81
C ASP A 88 6.18 18.54 -5.70
N THR A 89 5.02 19.06 -6.09
CA THR A 89 3.93 19.39 -5.18
C THR A 89 2.84 18.31 -5.20
N THR A 90 2.85 17.43 -6.21
CA THR A 90 1.82 16.43 -6.43
C THR A 90 2.23 15.05 -5.93
N TRP A 91 1.44 14.51 -5.01
CA TRP A 91 1.54 13.13 -4.56
C TRP A 91 0.94 12.17 -5.61
N ARG A 92 1.61 11.05 -5.84
CA ARG A 92 1.15 10.01 -6.77
C ARG A 92 1.31 8.62 -6.17
N TRP A 93 0.36 7.75 -6.52
CA TRP A 93 0.48 6.31 -6.30
C TRP A 93 1.40 5.69 -7.35
N LEU A 94 2.02 4.55 -7.05
CA LEU A 94 2.82 3.80 -8.04
C LEU A 94 2.01 3.37 -9.28
N THR A 95 0.67 3.35 -9.19
CA THR A 95 -0.23 3.14 -10.34
C THR A 95 -0.25 4.31 -11.32
N GLY A 96 0.46 5.40 -11.02
CA GLY A 96 0.50 6.63 -11.81
C GLY A 96 -0.63 7.62 -11.51
N GLN A 97 -1.62 7.20 -10.71
CA GLN A 97 -2.75 8.05 -10.33
C GLN A 97 -2.34 9.10 -9.30
N GLU A 98 -2.87 10.31 -9.45
CA GLU A 98 -2.69 11.36 -8.46
C GLU A 98 -3.48 11.05 -7.18
N VAL A 99 -2.94 11.49 -6.06
CA VAL A 99 -3.57 11.36 -4.74
C VAL A 99 -4.67 12.42 -4.62
N ILE A 100 -5.93 11.98 -4.66
CA ILE A 100 -7.12 12.85 -4.56
C ILE A 100 -7.80 12.81 -3.19
N PHE A 101 -7.52 11.78 -2.40
CA PHE A 101 -7.97 11.61 -1.03
C PHE A 101 -6.75 11.68 -0.11
N THR A 102 -6.89 12.28 1.06
CA THR A 102 -5.81 12.37 2.05
C THR A 102 -6.34 12.23 3.47
N SER A 103 -5.58 11.58 4.32
CA SER A 103 -5.85 11.49 5.76
C SER A 103 -4.60 11.83 6.58
N TRP A 104 -3.96 12.96 6.23
CA TRP A 104 -2.75 13.43 6.90
C TRP A 104 -2.94 13.58 8.40
N ASN A 105 -1.93 13.17 9.14
CA ASN A 105 -1.80 13.43 10.56
C ASN A 105 -1.67 14.93 10.82
N THR A 106 -1.95 15.36 12.05
CA THR A 106 -1.86 16.77 12.43
C THR A 106 -0.44 17.29 12.23
N GLY A 107 -0.29 18.31 11.38
CA GLY A 107 1.01 18.90 11.05
C GLY A 107 1.70 18.29 9.83
N GLU A 108 1.07 17.33 9.16
CA GLU A 108 1.54 16.72 7.92
C GLU A 108 0.71 17.18 6.70
N PRO A 109 1.26 17.15 5.48
CA PRO A 109 2.65 16.82 5.18
C PRO A 109 3.59 18.02 5.44
N ASN A 110 4.72 17.79 6.10
CA ASN A 110 5.68 18.85 6.43
C ASN A 110 6.94 18.86 5.56
N ASN A 111 7.09 17.91 4.63
CA ASN A 111 8.15 17.87 3.62
C ASN A 111 9.55 18.03 4.20
N LYS A 112 9.87 17.33 5.29
CA LYS A 112 11.20 17.44 5.89
C LYS A 112 12.27 17.18 4.83
N ARG A 113 13.21 18.12 4.69
CA ARG A 113 14.43 18.03 3.87
C ARG A 113 14.28 18.23 2.36
N GLY A 114 13.07 18.42 1.83
CA GLY A 114 12.88 18.71 0.39
C GLY A 114 13.31 17.57 -0.55
N GLU A 115 13.52 16.37 -0.03
CA GLU A 115 13.91 15.16 -0.77
C GLU A 115 12.68 14.44 -1.34
N ARG A 116 12.91 13.31 -2.02
CA ARG A 116 11.82 12.39 -2.40
C ARG A 116 11.13 11.87 -1.15
N THR A 117 9.82 12.11 -1.02
CA THR A 117 9.02 11.71 0.14
C THR A 117 8.02 10.62 -0.19
N CYS A 118 7.76 9.77 0.80
CA CYS A 118 6.90 8.60 0.70
C CYS A 118 5.83 8.67 1.78
N ILE A 119 4.64 8.15 1.46
CA ILE A 119 3.50 8.13 2.37
C ILE A 119 3.59 6.86 3.22
N SER A 120 3.74 7.06 4.53
CA SER A 120 3.49 6.02 5.52
C SER A 120 2.15 6.24 6.20
N VAL A 121 1.56 5.17 6.72
CA VAL A 121 0.32 5.23 7.49
C VAL A 121 0.48 4.49 8.81
N TYR A 122 -0.32 4.88 9.81
CA TYR A 122 -0.48 4.11 11.03
C TYR A 122 -1.90 4.25 11.57
N ARG A 123 -2.33 3.30 12.39
CA ARG A 123 -3.61 3.39 13.09
C ARG A 123 -3.47 4.28 14.33
N SER A 124 -4.14 5.42 14.32
CA SER A 124 -4.16 6.36 15.44
C SER A 124 -4.86 5.77 16.67
N LYS A 125 -4.70 6.41 17.83
CA LYS A 125 -5.42 6.06 19.06
C LYS A 125 -6.94 6.21 18.94
N SER A 126 -7.42 7.14 18.11
CA SER A 126 -8.85 7.29 17.79
C SER A 126 -9.37 6.22 16.82
N GLY A 127 -8.50 5.36 16.31
CA GLY A 127 -8.85 4.24 15.46
C GLY A 127 -8.93 4.55 13.97
N VAL A 128 -8.42 5.71 13.55
CA VAL A 128 -8.37 6.15 12.16
C VAL A 128 -6.99 5.85 11.58
N ALA A 129 -6.90 5.43 10.32
CA ALA A 129 -5.62 5.36 9.61
C ALA A 129 -5.21 6.78 9.20
N VAL A 130 -4.11 7.28 9.76
CA VAL A 130 -3.57 8.62 9.48
C VAL A 130 -2.22 8.51 8.80
N TRP A 131 -1.87 9.53 8.00
CA TRP A 131 -0.74 9.50 7.08
C TRP A 131 0.36 10.45 7.53
N ASP A 132 1.61 10.05 7.33
CA ASP A 132 2.79 10.88 7.49
C ASP A 132 3.59 10.88 6.17
N ASP A 133 4.35 11.94 5.92
CA ASP A 133 5.39 11.94 4.89
C ASP A 133 6.78 11.76 5.49
N VAL A 134 7.56 10.86 4.90
CA VAL A 134 8.92 10.56 5.32
C VAL A 134 9.86 10.44 4.13
N PRO A 135 11.17 10.70 4.28
CA PRO A 135 12.14 10.47 3.22
C PRO A 135 12.13 9.00 2.78
N CYS A 136 11.96 8.74 1.48
CA CYS A 136 11.88 7.39 0.95
C CYS A 136 13.19 6.58 1.11
N GLU A 137 14.32 7.29 1.06
CA GLU A 137 15.67 6.73 0.87
C GLU A 137 16.51 6.76 2.16
N ALA A 138 15.91 7.13 3.29
CA ALA A 138 16.59 7.13 4.57
C ALA A 138 16.83 5.68 5.05
N ASN A 139 18.11 5.32 5.23
CA ASN A 139 18.53 3.95 5.54
C ASN A 139 18.00 3.41 6.88
N ASP A 140 17.71 4.32 7.82
CA ASP A 140 17.19 4.04 9.16
C ASP A 140 15.66 3.92 9.21
N ILE A 141 14.95 4.22 8.12
CA ILE A 141 13.49 4.09 8.06
C ILE A 141 13.11 2.71 7.51
N LYS A 142 12.57 1.88 8.40
CA LYS A 142 12.11 0.53 8.10
C LYS A 142 10.68 0.34 8.61
N TYR A 143 9.70 0.33 7.71
CA TYR A 143 8.27 0.19 8.02
C TYR A 143 7.69 -1.06 7.38
N TYR A 144 6.54 -1.51 7.87
CA TYR A 144 5.90 -2.74 7.42
C TYR A 144 5.20 -2.52 6.07
N PRO A 145 5.52 -3.30 5.01
CA PRO A 145 4.77 -3.26 3.76
C PRO A 145 3.30 -3.65 3.95
N LEU A 146 2.37 -2.81 3.51
CA LEU A 146 0.96 -3.17 3.35
C LEU A 146 0.65 -3.38 1.88
N CYS A 147 0.42 -4.64 1.52
CA CYS A 147 0.13 -5.07 0.17
C CYS A 147 -1.38 -5.25 -0.04
N GLU A 148 -1.81 -5.13 -1.28
CA GLU A 148 -3.15 -5.44 -1.74
C GLU A 148 -3.13 -6.27 -3.02
N LYS A 149 -4.25 -6.96 -3.30
CA LYS A 149 -4.43 -7.64 -4.59
C LYS A 149 -4.41 -6.63 -5.74
N ARG A 150 -3.80 -7.00 -6.87
CA ARG A 150 -3.87 -6.20 -8.09
C ARG A 150 -5.29 -6.30 -8.65
N ILE A 151 -5.99 -5.17 -8.74
CA ILE A 151 -7.26 -5.10 -9.45
C ILE A 151 -6.92 -4.75 -10.90
N CYS A 152 -6.97 -5.75 -11.77
CA CYS A 152 -6.89 -5.55 -13.22
C CYS A 152 -8.25 -5.00 -13.68
N TYR A 153 -8.32 -3.70 -13.97
CA TYR A 153 -9.43 -3.15 -14.75
C TYR A 153 -9.09 -3.40 -16.23
N LEU A 154 -9.95 -4.16 -16.91
CA LEU A 154 -9.97 -4.28 -18.37
C LEU A 154 -10.68 -3.06 -18.98
#